data_AF-A0A0F8H052-F1
#
_entry.id   AF-A0A0F8H052-F1
#
_cell.length_a   1.000
_cell.length_b   1.000
_cell.length_c   1.000
_cell.angle_alpha   90.00
_cell.angle_beta   90.00
_cell.angle_gamma   90.00
#
_symmetry.space_group_name_H-M   'P 1'
#
loop_
_entity.id
_entity.type
_entity.pdbx_description
1 polymer ?
#
loop_
_entity_poly.entity_id
_entity_poly.type
_entity_poly.pdbx_seq_one_letter_code
_entity_poly.pdbx_strand_id
1 'polypeptide(L)' 'MECPAMENNTQNFLSFSDWAKRVSTEHPDILKQMMKSTDVLDRVIAKRIMLIAGEEMNA' A
#
# COMPACT_ATOMS: atom_id res chain seq x y z
N MET A 1 -31.12 -5.33 29.43
CA MET A 1 -30.17 -5.98 28.52
C MET A 1 -29.60 -4.87 27.66
N GLU A 2 -28.49 -4.29 28.11
CA GLU A 2 -27.85 -3.17 27.42
C GLU A 2 -26.99 -3.75 26.30
N CYS A 3 -27.22 -3.30 25.06
CA CYS A 3 -26.38 -3.65 23.93
C CYS A 3 -24.97 -3.07 24.17
N PRO A 4 -23.89 -3.86 24.06
CA PRO A 4 -22.55 -3.32 24.28
C PRO A 4 -22.26 -2.25 23.23
N ALA A 5 -21.75 -1.10 23.70
CA ALA A 5 -21.27 -0.03 22.84
C ALA A 5 -20.23 -0.63 21.89
N MET A 6 -20.49 -0.50 20.58
CA MET A 6 -19.53 -0.84 19.53
C MET A 6 -18.30 0.03 19.76
N GLU A 7 -17.22 -0.57 20.28
CA GLU A 7 -15.94 0.11 20.41
C GLU A 7 -15.63 0.71 19.04
N ASN A 8 -15.51 2.03 19.02
CA ASN A 8 -15.26 2.80 17.82
C ASN A 8 -13.83 2.44 17.38
N ASN A 9 -13.70 1.33 16.65
CA ASN A 9 -12.51 0.93 15.92
C ASN A 9 -12.27 2.04 14.92
N THR A 10 -11.55 3.06 15.39
CA THR A 10 -10.93 4.06 14.56
C THR A 10 -9.82 3.30 13.85
N GLN A 11 -10.21 2.44 12.91
CA GLN A 11 -9.33 1.99 11.85
C GLN A 11 -8.85 3.29 11.26
N ASN A 12 -7.61 3.65 11.57
CA ASN A 12 -6.92 4.73 10.90
C ASN A 12 -6.93 4.32 9.43
N PHE A 13 -7.97 4.73 8.70
CA PHE A 13 -8.07 4.61 7.27
C PHE A 13 -7.03 5.59 6.73
N LEU A 14 -5.76 5.18 6.81
CA LEU A 14 -4.71 5.77 6.01
C LEU A 14 -5.24 5.76 4.60
N SER A 15 -5.28 6.95 3.99
CA SER A 15 -5.65 7.04 2.60
C SER A 15 -4.74 6.09 1.82
N PHE A 16 -5.25 5.52 0.73
CA PHE A 16 -4.42 4.64 -0.10
C PHE A 16 -3.10 5.32 -0.50
N SER A 17 -3.12 6.65 -0.68
CA SER A 17 -1.91 7.45 -0.93
C SER A 17 -0.92 7.43 0.23
N ASP A 18 -1.38 7.66 1.45
CA ASP A 18 -0.50 7.68 2.63
C ASP A 18 0.05 6.30 2.94
N TRP A 19 -0.78 5.26 2.78
CA TRP A 19 -0.33 3.87 2.87
C TRP A 19 0.71 3.55 1.78
N ALA A 20 0.48 3.95 0.52
CA ALA A 20 1.40 3.68 -0.57
C ALA A 20 2.77 4.36 -0.36
N LYS A 21 2.79 5.62 0.07
CA LYS A 21 4.03 6.33 0.44
C LYS A 21 4.78 5.62 1.56
N ARG A 22 4.05 5.20 2.58
CA ARG A 22 4.62 4.48 3.72
C ARG A 22 5.22 3.14 3.32
N VAL A 23 4.50 2.34 2.52
CA VAL A 23 4.99 1.05 2.00
C VAL A 23 6.22 1.24 1.12
N SER A 24 6.25 2.27 0.25
CA SER A 24 7.44 2.56 -0.57
C SER A 24 8.68 2.86 0.27
N THR A 25 8.50 3.51 1.42
CA THR A 25 9.59 3.88 2.32
C THR A 25 10.02 2.72 3.24
N GLU A 26 9.06 2.02 3.83
CA GLU A 26 9.32 0.99 4.86
C GLU A 26 9.68 -0.37 4.25
N HIS A 27 9.14 -0.69 3.06
CA HIS A 27 9.25 -2.00 2.42
C HIS A 27 9.60 -1.93 0.91
N PRO A 28 10.66 -1.20 0.51
CA PRO A 28 11.03 -1.07 -0.90
C PRO A 28 11.47 -2.40 -1.54
N ASP A 29 11.92 -3.35 -0.74
CA ASP A 29 12.32 -4.70 -1.17
C ASP A 29 11.11 -5.52 -1.65
N ILE A 30 9.97 -5.44 -0.95
CA ILE A 30 8.72 -6.11 -1.35
C ILE A 30 8.27 -5.59 -2.71
N LEU A 31 8.29 -4.26 -2.92
CA LEU A 31 7.91 -3.67 -4.21
C LEU A 31 8.86 -4.11 -5.33
N LYS A 32 10.17 -4.22 -5.05
CA LYS A 32 11.15 -4.77 -6.01
C LYS A 32 10.90 -6.24 -6.35
N GLN A 33 10.46 -7.04 -5.37
CA GLN A 33 10.09 -8.44 -5.60
C GLN A 33 8.82 -8.54 -6.45
N MET A 34 7.78 -7.77 -6.13
CA MET A 34 6.54 -7.72 -6.90
C MET A 34 6.78 -7.27 -8.35
N MET A 35 7.70 -6.32 -8.58
CA MET A 35 8.11 -5.91 -9.93
C MET A 35 8.79 -7.02 -10.73
N LYS A 36 9.38 -8.02 -10.06
CA LYS A 36 9.99 -9.20 -10.67
C LYS A 36 9.05 -10.41 -10.71
N SER A 37 7.85 -10.31 -10.12
CA SER A 37 6.86 -11.39 -10.11
C SER A 37 6.43 -11.75 -11.53
N THR A 38 6.16 -13.03 -11.78
CA THR A 38 5.56 -13.50 -13.03
C THR A 38 4.09 -13.10 -13.13
N ASP A 39 3.42 -12.85 -12.01
CA ASP A 39 2.05 -12.34 -11.98
C ASP A 39 1.99 -10.89 -12.47
N VAL A 40 1.08 -10.64 -13.42
CA VAL A 40 0.84 -9.30 -13.96
C VAL A 40 0.25 -8.38 -12.88
N LEU A 41 -0.61 -8.89 -12.01
CA LEU A 41 -1.27 -8.11 -10.97
C LEU A 41 -0.26 -7.58 -9.96
N ASP A 42 0.70 -8.40 -9.52
CA ASP A 42 1.77 -7.98 -8.63
C ASP A 42 2.54 -6.79 -9.21
N ARG A 43 2.93 -6.88 -10.50
CA ARG A 43 3.65 -5.80 -11.18
C ARG A 43 2.80 -4.54 -11.29
N VAL A 44 1.51 -4.66 -11.60
CA VAL A 44 0.59 -3.51 -11.71
C VAL A 44 0.39 -2.83 -10.36
N ILE A 45 0.22 -3.60 -9.29
CA ILE A 45 0.06 -3.09 -7.92
C ILE A 45 1.33 -2.36 -7.49
N ALA A 46 2.50 -2.98 -7.67
CA ALA A 46 3.77 -2.36 -7.31
C ALA A 46 4.02 -1.06 -8.08
N LYS A 47 3.76 -1.04 -9.39
CA LYS A 47 3.83 0.18 -10.21
C LYS A 47 2.90 1.28 -9.69
N ARG A 48 1.67 0.92 -9.31
CA ARG A 48 0.71 1.90 -8.80
C ARG A 48 1.16 2.50 -7.46
N ILE A 49 1.71 1.68 -6.58
CA ILE A 49 2.26 2.13 -5.29
C ILE A 49 3.44 3.07 -5.50
N MET A 50 4.43 2.67 -6.31
CA MET A 50 5.62 3.49 -6.62
C MET A 50 5.24 4.84 -7.25
N LEU A 51 4.31 4.83 -8.21
CA LEU A 51 3.81 6.05 -8.86
C LEU A 51 3.19 7.03 -7.86
N ILE A 52 2.38 6.53 -6.93
CA ILE A 52 1.72 7.37 -5.91
C ILE A 52 2.69 7.85 -4.84
N ALA A 53 3.73 7.06 -4.56
CA ALA A 53 4.81 7.46 -3.67
C ALA A 53 5.70 8.56 -4.26
N GLY A 54 5.57 8.85 -5.56
CA GLY A 54 6.43 9.83 -6.26
C GLY A 54 7.79 9.25 -6.65
N GLU A 55 7.95 7.92 -6.65
CA GLU A 55 9.13 7.28 -7.22
C GLU A 55 8.95 7.23 -8.74
N GLU A 56 9.54 8.22 -9.42
CA GLU A 56 9.62 8.23 -10.88
C GLU A 56 10.30 6.94 -11.36
N MET A 57 9.57 6.15 -12.15
CA MET A 57 10.20 5.08 -12.92
C MET A 57 11.15 5.75 -13.91
N ASN A 58 12.46 5.71 -13.64
CA ASN A 58 13.45 5.89 -14.69
C ASN A 58 13.19 4.82 -15.75
N ALA A 59 12.64 5.26 -16.88
CA ALA A 59 12.31 4.46 -18.05
C ALA A 59 13.57 3.91 -18.73
#